data_AF-A0A2X4UDW4-F1
#
_entry.id   AF-A0A2X4UDW4-F1
#
_cell.length_a   1.000
_cell.length_b   1.000
_cell.length_c   1.000
_cell.angle_alpha   90.00
_cell.angle_beta   90.00
_cell.angle_gamma   90.00
#
_symmetry.space_group_name_H-M   'P 1'
#
loop_
_entity.id
_entity.type
_entity.pdbx_description
1 polymer ?
#
loop_
_entity_poly.entity_id
_entity_poly.type
_entity_poly.pdbx_seq_one_letter_code
_entity_poly.pdbx_strand_id
1 'polypeptide(L)'
;MAVASRRAAEESDQRWEALSSQPGKHTLQTLIDGYLSVKHRDCPAEGCVVTALAADVAREGADKPVHQAYLSGAKSMLVRLESLSPSADEQQRHQQALAQMAMLVGALTLARATRGDELSEQFLNAARQALLPADAE
;
A
#
# COMPACT_ATOMS: atom_id res chain seq x y z
N MET A 1 13.00 18.62 -1.75
CA MET A 1 13.03 17.17 -2.03
C MET A 1 11.72 16.61 -1.48
N ALA A 2 10.80 15.99 -2.22
CA ALA A 2 10.78 15.60 -3.61
C ALA A 2 9.32 15.66 -4.08
N VAL A 3 8.94 16.63 -4.92
CA VAL A 3 7.76 16.43 -5.76
C VAL A 3 8.25 15.47 -6.84
N ALA A 4 8.14 14.16 -6.60
CA ALA A 4 8.21 13.20 -7.69
C ALA A 4 7.27 13.74 -8.77
N SER A 5 7.76 13.86 -10.01
CA SER A 5 6.93 14.38 -11.09
C SER A 5 5.64 13.55 -11.12
N ARG A 6 4.48 14.20 -11.22
CA ARG A 6 3.16 13.56 -11.29
C ARG A 6 3.17 12.31 -12.18
N ARG A 7 3.88 12.41 -13.31
CA ARG A 7 4.08 11.33 -14.25
C ARG A 7 4.83 10.12 -13.66
N ALA A 8 5.92 10.34 -12.93
CA ALA A 8 6.64 9.25 -12.26
C ALA A 8 5.78 8.57 -11.19
N ALA A 9 4.90 9.33 -10.53
CA ALA A 9 3.93 8.80 -9.57
C ALA A 9 2.89 7.90 -10.27
N GLU A 10 2.29 8.38 -11.35
CA GLU A 10 1.32 7.63 -12.17
C GLU A 10 1.95 6.38 -12.81
N GLU A 11 3.17 6.48 -13.33
CA GLU A 11 3.92 5.35 -13.91
C GLU A 11 4.27 4.30 -12.85
N SER A 12 4.62 4.73 -11.62
CA SER A 12 4.87 3.81 -10.50
C SER A 12 3.60 3.07 -10.09
N ASP A 13 2.46 3.77 -10.03
CA ASP A 13 1.17 3.18 -9.66
C ASP A 13 0.71 2.15 -10.69
N GLN A 14 0.75 2.50 -11.98
CA GLN A 14 0.39 1.58 -13.07
C GLN A 14 1.29 0.34 -13.09
N ARG A 15 2.59 0.50 -12.84
CA ARG A 15 3.52 -0.63 -12.76
C ARG A 15 3.19 -1.53 -11.56
N TRP A 16 2.90 -0.95 -10.41
CA TRP A 16 2.53 -1.71 -9.22
C TRP A 16 1.19 -2.44 -9.38
N GLU A 17 0.20 -1.78 -9.98
CA GLU A 17 -1.09 -2.37 -10.31
C GLU A 17 -0.92 -3.54 -11.30
N ALA A 18 -0.11 -3.37 -12.35
CA ALA A 18 0.18 -4.46 -13.29
C ALA A 18 0.88 -5.65 -12.62
N LEU A 19 1.82 -5.41 -11.70
CA LEU A 19 2.52 -6.47 -10.97
C LEU A 19 1.59 -7.22 -10.00
N SER A 20 0.67 -6.51 -9.35
CA SER A 20 -0.31 -7.08 -8.42
C SER A 20 -1.54 -7.70 -9.11
N SER A 21 -1.71 -7.47 -10.42
CA SER A 21 -2.79 -8.03 -11.24
C SER A 21 -2.38 -9.28 -12.04
N GLN A 22 -1.18 -9.84 -11.81
CA GLN A 22 -0.74 -11.03 -12.55
C GLN A 22 -1.48 -12.30 -12.09
N PRO A 23 -1.79 -13.24 -13.01
CA PRO A 23 -2.38 -14.54 -12.66
C PRO A 23 -1.59 -15.23 -11.55
N GLY A 24 -2.29 -15.74 -10.52
CA GLY A 24 -1.66 -16.32 -9.32
C GLY A 24 -1.24 -15.32 -8.23
N LYS A 25 -1.38 -14.00 -8.47
CA LYS A 25 -1.12 -12.93 -7.48
C LYS A 25 -2.39 -12.23 -6.97
N HIS A 26 -3.56 -12.81 -7.23
CA HIS A 26 -4.87 -12.26 -6.88
C HIS A 26 -5.38 -12.70 -5.51
N THR A 27 -4.49 -12.91 -4.54
CA THR A 27 -4.88 -13.19 -3.15
C THR A 27 -4.48 -12.02 -2.27
N LEU A 28 -5.20 -11.83 -1.17
CA LEU A 28 -4.83 -10.88 -0.14
C LEU A 28 -3.40 -11.14 0.36
N GLN A 29 -3.03 -12.42 0.50
CA GLN A 29 -1.68 -12.82 0.89
C GLN A 29 -0.60 -12.34 -0.06
N THR A 30 -0.73 -12.62 -1.36
CA THR A 30 0.28 -12.21 -2.33
C THR A 30 0.39 -10.68 -2.42
N LEU A 31 -0.71 -9.95 -2.25
CA LEU A 31 -0.70 -8.49 -2.17
C LEU A 31 0.11 -8.03 -0.96
N ILE A 32 -0.20 -8.56 0.23
CA ILE A 32 0.47 -8.20 1.48
C ILE A 32 1.96 -8.51 1.41
N ASP A 33 2.34 -9.69 0.92
CA ASP A 33 3.74 -10.11 0.83
C ASP A 33 4.55 -9.24 -0.12
N GLY A 34 3.97 -8.88 -1.27
CA GLY A 34 4.57 -7.94 -2.20
C GLY A 34 4.73 -6.56 -1.57
N TYR A 35 3.66 -6.05 -0.92
CA TYR A 35 3.63 -4.72 -0.36
C TYR A 35 4.58 -4.55 0.82
N LEU A 36 4.66 -5.52 1.72
CA LEU A 36 5.49 -5.48 2.92
C LEU A 36 6.88 -6.09 2.69
N SER A 37 7.35 -6.17 1.44
CA SER A 37 8.66 -6.74 1.11
C SER A 37 9.81 -5.76 1.36
N VAL A 38 11.00 -6.31 1.63
CA VAL A 38 12.26 -5.55 1.66
C VAL A 38 12.48 -4.80 0.33
N LYS A 39 12.12 -5.42 -0.80
CA LYS A 39 12.19 -4.78 -2.12
C LYS A 39 11.34 -3.50 -2.16
N HIS A 40 10.09 -3.55 -1.70
CA HIS A 40 9.24 -2.36 -1.68
C HIS A 40 9.70 -1.32 -0.66
N ARG A 41 10.26 -1.74 0.48
CA ARG A 41 10.91 -0.85 1.46
C ARG A 41 12.03 -0.06 0.78
N ASP A 42 12.92 -0.76 0.09
CA ASP A 42 14.18 -0.20 -0.42
C ASP A 42 14.04 0.48 -1.79
N CYS A 43 12.99 0.17 -2.56
CA CYS A 43 12.69 0.77 -3.86
C CYS A 43 11.32 1.48 -3.90
N PRO A 44 11.17 2.68 -3.27
CA PRO A 44 9.90 3.41 -3.28
C PRO A 44 9.38 3.75 -4.68
N ALA A 45 10.29 3.99 -5.63
CA ALA A 45 9.95 4.32 -7.03
C ALA A 45 9.45 3.11 -7.84
N GLU A 46 9.54 1.89 -7.30
CA GLU A 46 8.98 0.68 -7.92
C GLU A 46 7.69 0.22 -7.23
N GLY A 47 7.24 1.00 -6.25
CA GLY A 47 6.19 0.65 -5.31
C GLY A 47 4.86 1.33 -5.53
N CYS A 48 3.91 1.06 -4.64
CA CYS A 48 2.62 1.72 -4.64
C CYS A 48 2.76 3.22 -4.35
N VAL A 49 2.18 4.05 -5.23
CA VAL A 49 2.27 5.51 -5.16
C VAL A 49 1.68 6.07 -3.87
N VAL A 50 0.70 5.37 -3.30
CA VAL A 50 0.04 5.74 -2.04
C VAL A 50 1.05 5.80 -0.89
N THR A 51 1.89 4.78 -0.69
CA THR A 51 2.89 4.88 0.39
C THR A 51 3.99 5.88 0.03
N ALA A 52 4.38 5.96 -1.24
CA ALA A 52 5.49 6.81 -1.66
C ALA A 52 5.19 8.31 -1.46
N LEU A 53 3.94 8.74 -1.67
CA LEU A 53 3.58 10.17 -1.71
C LEU A 53 2.66 10.63 -0.58
N ALA A 54 2.20 9.75 0.33
CA ALA A 54 1.27 10.12 1.39
C ALA A 54 1.75 11.35 2.20
N ALA A 55 3.01 11.36 2.63
CA ALA A 55 3.58 12.43 3.43
C ALA A 55 3.77 13.74 2.64
N ASP A 56 4.10 13.65 1.35
CA ASP A 56 4.30 14.81 0.49
C ASP A 56 2.95 15.45 0.14
N VAL A 57 1.96 14.65 -0.25
CA VAL A 57 0.60 15.11 -0.56
C VAL A 57 -0.09 15.70 0.66
N ALA A 58 0.13 15.15 1.86
CA ALA A 58 -0.43 15.68 3.10
C ALA A 58 0.06 17.10 3.45
N ARG A 59 1.21 17.53 2.90
CA ARG A 59 1.74 18.89 3.06
C ARG A 59 1.29 19.85 1.97
N GLU A 60 0.69 19.34 0.89
CA GLU A 60 0.19 20.11 -0.23
C GLU A 60 -1.29 20.49 -0.02
N GLY A 61 -1.73 21.56 -0.69
CA GLY A 61 -3.14 21.95 -0.68
C GLY A 61 -4.02 20.96 -1.44
N ALA A 62 -5.26 20.75 -0.97
CA ALA A 62 -6.22 19.84 -1.63
C ALA A 62 -6.62 20.28 -3.06
N ASP A 63 -6.39 21.56 -3.39
CA ASP A 63 -6.56 22.15 -4.72
C ASP A 63 -5.46 21.75 -5.71
N LYS A 64 -4.33 21.22 -5.22
CA LYS A 64 -3.21 20.85 -6.08
C LYS A 64 -3.54 19.60 -6.88
N PRO A 65 -3.21 19.56 -8.19
CA PRO A 65 -3.54 18.38 -8.97
C PRO A 65 -2.82 17.11 -8.49
N VAL A 66 -1.71 17.20 -7.73
CA VAL A 66 -1.05 16.02 -7.13
C VAL A 66 -1.96 15.32 -6.10
N HIS A 67 -2.79 16.09 -5.37
CA HIS A 67 -3.78 15.55 -4.43
C HIS A 67 -4.83 14.72 -5.16
N GLN A 68 -5.31 15.15 -6.32
CA GLN A 68 -6.30 14.41 -7.12
C GLN A 68 -5.74 13.09 -7.66
N ALA A 69 -4.50 13.11 -8.17
CA ALA A 69 -3.83 11.89 -8.62
C ALA A 69 -3.66 10.90 -7.46
N TYR A 70 -3.22 11.38 -6.30
CA TYR A 70 -3.09 10.57 -5.09
C TYR A 70 -4.44 9.97 -4.64
N LEU A 71 -5.49 10.78 -4.60
CA LEU A 71 -6.84 10.33 -4.22
C LEU A 71 -7.35 9.25 -5.18
N SER A 72 -7.07 9.36 -6.48
CA SER A 72 -7.41 8.33 -7.46
C SER A 72 -6.70 7.01 -7.17
N GLY A 73 -5.37 7.03 -6.99
CA GLY A 73 -4.60 5.83 -6.66
C GLY A 73 -5.03 5.19 -5.33
N ALA A 74 -5.35 6.02 -4.34
CA ALA A 74 -5.88 5.57 -3.05
C ALA A 74 -7.22 4.84 -3.22
N LYS A 75 -8.14 5.38 -4.03
CA LYS A 75 -9.44 4.73 -4.33
C LYS A 75 -9.25 3.42 -5.09
N SER A 76 -8.35 3.37 -6.07
CA SER A 76 -8.05 2.13 -6.81
C SER A 76 -7.51 1.03 -5.90
N MET A 77 -6.62 1.38 -4.96
CA MET A 77 -6.14 0.44 -3.95
C MET A 77 -7.25 -0.07 -3.03
N LEU A 78 -8.17 0.80 -2.60
CA LEU A 78 -9.31 0.39 -1.78
C LEU A 78 -10.21 -0.59 -2.51
N VAL A 79 -10.60 -0.29 -3.76
CA VAL A 79 -11.41 -1.20 -4.59
C VAL A 79 -10.73 -2.57 -4.72
N ARG A 80 -9.41 -2.59 -4.90
CA ARG A 80 -8.62 -3.83 -4.95
C ARG A 80 -8.67 -4.59 -3.63
N LEU A 81 -8.43 -3.95 -2.49
CA LEU A 81 -8.52 -4.60 -1.17
C LEU A 81 -9.93 -5.14 -0.89
N GLU A 82 -10.97 -4.38 -1.23
CA GLU A 82 -12.36 -4.82 -1.12
C GLU A 82 -12.65 -6.06 -1.96
N SER A 83 -12.15 -6.12 -3.20
CA SER A 83 -12.31 -7.28 -4.09
C SER A 83 -11.62 -8.56 -3.59
N LEU A 84 -10.67 -8.42 -2.66
CA LEU A 84 -9.94 -9.53 -2.04
C LEU A 84 -10.54 -9.93 -0.69
N SER A 85 -11.53 -9.19 -0.18
CA SER A 85 -12.17 -9.49 1.10
C SER A 85 -13.18 -10.63 0.96
N PRO A 86 -13.20 -11.59 1.90
CA PRO A 86 -14.21 -12.65 1.92
C PRO A 86 -15.56 -12.20 2.49
N SER A 87 -15.67 -10.99 3.08
CA SER A 87 -16.92 -10.57 3.72
C SER A 87 -18.03 -10.30 2.69
N ALA A 88 -19.24 -10.80 2.95
CA ALA A 88 -20.41 -10.53 2.14
C ALA A 88 -21.06 -9.15 2.46
N ASP A 89 -20.75 -8.56 3.61
CA ASP A 89 -21.24 -7.25 4.03
C ASP A 89 -20.39 -6.11 3.44
N GLU A 90 -21.03 -5.19 2.70
CA GLU A 90 -20.34 -4.09 2.02
C GLU A 90 -19.67 -3.11 2.97
N GLN A 91 -20.35 -2.75 4.06
CA GLN A 91 -19.83 -1.80 5.03
C GLN A 91 -18.63 -2.40 5.76
N GLN A 92 -18.72 -3.68 6.13
CA GLN A 92 -17.62 -4.40 6.76
C GLN A 92 -16.43 -4.56 5.82
N ARG A 93 -16.66 -4.92 4.54
CA ARG A 93 -15.60 -4.98 3.51
C ARG A 93 -14.87 -3.65 3.40
N HIS A 94 -15.62 -2.55 3.28
CA HIS A 94 -15.04 -1.21 3.13
C HIS A 94 -14.20 -0.82 4.35
N GLN A 95 -14.71 -1.04 5.57
CA GLN A 95 -13.96 -0.75 6.80
C GLN A 95 -12.71 -1.63 6.94
N GLN A 96 -12.78 -2.90 6.56
CA GLN A 96 -11.60 -3.77 6.53
C GLN A 96 -10.55 -3.27 5.53
N ALA A 97 -10.96 -2.90 4.31
CA ALA A 97 -10.05 -2.38 3.30
C ALA A 97 -9.34 -1.09 3.76
N LEU A 98 -10.07 -0.16 4.40
CA LEU A 98 -9.50 1.05 5.00
C LEU A 98 -8.43 0.72 6.05
N ALA A 99 -8.74 -0.20 6.97
CA ALA A 99 -7.81 -0.60 8.02
C ALA A 99 -6.57 -1.31 7.44
N GLN A 100 -6.77 -2.20 6.46
CA GLN A 100 -5.69 -2.90 5.77
C GLN A 100 -4.77 -1.91 5.06
N MET A 101 -5.32 -0.96 4.32
CA MET A 101 -4.55 0.07 3.63
C MET A 101 -3.73 0.92 4.59
N ALA A 102 -4.34 1.36 5.70
CA ALA A 102 -3.64 2.14 6.73
C ALA A 102 -2.47 1.36 7.34
N MET A 103 -2.66 0.07 7.64
CA MET A 103 -1.61 -0.78 8.21
C MET A 103 -0.48 -1.04 7.21
N LEU A 104 -0.81 -1.33 5.95
CA LEU A 104 0.18 -1.52 4.88
C LEU A 104 1.07 -0.28 4.71
N VAL A 105 0.45 0.89 4.58
CA VAL A 105 1.16 2.17 4.40
C VAL A 105 1.99 2.52 5.64
N GLY A 106 1.40 2.38 6.83
CA GLY A 106 2.05 2.70 8.09
C GLY A 106 3.26 1.80 8.37
N ALA A 107 3.09 0.49 8.24
CA ALA A 107 4.17 -0.48 8.47
C ALA A 107 5.34 -0.27 7.52
N LEU A 108 5.07 -0.03 6.23
CA LEU A 108 6.12 0.22 5.25
C LEU A 108 6.84 1.55 5.50
N THR A 109 6.11 2.58 5.93
CA THR A 109 6.69 3.88 6.30
C THR A 109 7.62 3.74 7.52
N LEU A 110 7.17 3.05 8.56
CA LEU A 110 7.97 2.80 9.78
C LEU A 110 9.19 1.93 9.47
N ALA A 111 9.04 0.91 8.63
CA ALA A 111 10.14 0.05 8.19
C ALA A 111 11.21 0.84 7.43
N ARG A 112 10.82 1.79 6.57
CA ARG A 112 11.75 2.71 5.88
C ARG A 112 12.47 3.64 6.85
N ALA A 113 11.72 4.19 7.82
CA ALA A 113 12.27 5.12 8.81
C ALA A 113 13.28 4.46 9.77
N THR A 114 13.17 3.14 9.98
CA THR A 114 14.04 2.36 10.88
C THR A 114 15.05 1.48 10.13
N ARG A 115 15.28 1.75 8.83
CA ARG A 115 16.21 0.96 8.01
C ARG A 115 17.61 0.90 8.64
N GLY A 116 18.19 -0.30 8.65
CA GLY A 116 19.50 -0.58 9.27
C GLY A 116 19.39 -1.13 10.70
N ASP A 117 18.19 -1.11 11.27
CA ASP A 117 17.86 -1.72 12.56
C ASP A 117 16.90 -2.92 12.36
N GLU A 118 16.92 -3.88 13.28
CA GLU A 118 16.02 -5.04 13.28
C GLU A 118 14.54 -4.64 13.34
N LEU A 119 14.22 -3.49 13.95
CA LEU A 119 12.88 -2.90 13.97
C LEU A 119 12.27 -2.75 12.57
N SER A 120 13.10 -2.51 11.55
CA SER A 120 12.65 -2.37 10.17
C SER A 120 11.89 -3.60 9.70
N GLU A 121 12.44 -4.79 9.98
CA GLU A 121 11.82 -6.06 9.58
C GLU A 121 10.69 -6.46 10.53
N GLN A 122 10.80 -6.11 11.82
CA GLN A 122 9.75 -6.35 12.80
C GLN A 122 8.44 -5.65 12.41
N PHE A 123 8.48 -4.39 11.94
CA PHE A 123 7.27 -3.70 11.47
C PHE A 123 6.62 -4.41 10.27
N LEU A 124 7.42 -4.85 9.30
CA LEU A 124 6.91 -5.57 8.13
C LEU A 124 6.25 -6.90 8.55
N ASN A 125 6.90 -7.65 9.44
CA ASN A 125 6.41 -8.95 9.91
C ASN A 125 5.17 -8.83 10.79
N ALA A 126 5.13 -7.85 11.71
CA ALA A 126 3.98 -7.60 12.57
C ALA A 126 2.73 -7.27 11.75
N ALA A 127 2.87 -6.42 10.71
CA ALA A 127 1.77 -6.09 9.83
C ALA A 127 1.31 -7.29 8.99
N ARG A 128 2.22 -8.14 8.48
CA ARG A 128 1.82 -9.38 7.82
C ARG A 128 0.95 -10.26 8.72
N GLN A 129 1.39 -10.49 9.96
CA GLN A 129 0.67 -11.32 10.93
C GLN A 129 -0.69 -10.75 11.31
N ALA A 130 -0.83 -9.42 11.36
CA ALA A 130 -2.11 -8.78 11.66
C ALA A 130 -3.08 -8.78 10.48
N LEU A 131 -2.57 -8.77 9.24
CA LEU A 131 -3.38 -8.69 8.02
C LEU A 131 -3.75 -10.04 7.43
N LEU A 132 -2.91 -11.04 7.63
CA LEU A 132 -3.19 -12.43 7.28
C LEU A 132 -3.82 -13.08 8.51
N PRO A 133 -5.00 -13.69 8.39
CA PRO A 133 -5.50 -14.53 9.47
C PRO A 133 -4.41 -15.55 9.81
N ALA A 134 -4.15 -15.78 11.11
CA ALA A 134 -3.57 -17.05 11.51
C ALA A 134 -4.52 -18.12 10.94
N ASP A 135 -3.99 -19.05 10.14
CA ASP A 135 -4.77 -20.09 9.48
C ASP A 135 -5.85 -20.58 10.44
N ALA A 136 -7.11 -20.45 10.04
CA ALA A 136 -8.22 -21.08 10.73
C ALA A 136 -8.03 -22.58 10.54
N GLU A 137 -7.34 -23.20 11.50
CA GLU A 137 -7.28 -24.65 11.70
C GLU A 137 -8.68 -25.21 11.98
#